data_AF-A0AAU9PI86-F1
#
_entry.id   AF-A0AAU9PI86-F1
#
_cell.length_a   1.000
_cell.length_b   1.000
_cell.length_c   1.000
_cell.angle_alpha   90.00
_cell.angle_beta   90.00
_cell.angle_gamma   90.00
#
_symmetry.space_group_name_H-M   'P 1'
#
loop_
_entity.id
_entity.type
_entity.pdbx_description
1 polymer ?
#
loop_
_entity_poly.entity_id
_entity_poly.type
_entity_poly.pdbx_seq_one_letter_code
_entity_poly.pdbx_strand_id
1 'polypeptide(L)'
;MGLSFCTFLLFFFPLYVHFSSVNSRSLDHISPSPSPSPEPAMIPKNQYLHVLDVRSFGSVGDGVTDDTQAFKMAWDSACQNDEPTILLVPKHYTFLIQSTIFTGSCGNRVVFQIEGTITAPDGPSSWRKGNSMRQWLVFYRVNGMSLQGGGVIDGKGEKWWNLPCKPHKV
;
A
#
# COMPACT_ATOMS: atom_id res chain seq x y z
N MET A 1 -30.90 -39.74 70.55
CA MET A 1 -29.61 -40.40 70.84
C MET A 1 -29.11 -40.99 69.52
N GLY A 2 -27.86 -40.71 69.12
CA GLY A 2 -27.26 -41.28 67.90
C GLY A 2 -26.67 -40.21 66.96
N LEU A 3 -25.58 -39.56 67.38
CA LEU A 3 -24.67 -38.83 66.50
C LEU A 3 -23.92 -39.86 65.65
N SER A 4 -24.05 -39.79 64.32
CA SER A 4 -23.18 -40.55 63.40
C SER A 4 -22.18 -39.60 62.78
N PHE A 5 -20.93 -39.70 63.24
CA PHE A 5 -19.78 -38.98 62.72
C PHE A 5 -19.27 -39.71 61.46
N CYS A 6 -19.49 -39.13 60.28
CA CYS A 6 -18.77 -39.53 59.07
C CYS A 6 -17.45 -38.74 58.99
N THR A 7 -16.36 -39.38 59.37
CA THR A 7 -14.99 -38.94 59.12
C THR A 7 -14.71 -38.86 57.63
N PHE A 8 -14.56 -37.66 57.08
CA PHE A 8 -14.04 -37.45 55.72
C PHE A 8 -12.51 -37.58 55.74
N LEU A 9 -12.01 -38.69 55.19
CA LEU A 9 -10.60 -38.89 54.86
C LEU A 9 -10.21 -37.93 53.73
N LEU A 10 -9.37 -36.93 54.03
CA LEU A 10 -8.75 -36.07 53.02
C LEU A 10 -7.64 -36.86 52.30
N PHE A 11 -7.96 -37.43 51.14
CA PHE A 11 -6.97 -37.95 50.22
C PHE A 11 -6.31 -36.79 49.46
N PHE A 12 -5.11 -36.40 49.89
CA PHE A 12 -4.23 -35.55 49.10
C PHE A 12 -3.66 -36.36 47.93
N PHE A 13 -4.32 -36.32 46.77
CA PHE A 13 -3.71 -36.77 45.51
C PHE A 13 -2.76 -35.67 45.01
N PRO A 14 -1.45 -35.94 44.85
CA PRO A 14 -0.55 -34.97 44.23
C PRO A 14 -0.96 -34.81 42.76
N LEU A 15 -1.29 -33.57 42.36
CA LEU A 15 -1.49 -33.18 40.96
C LEU A 15 -0.20 -33.41 40.19
N TYR A 16 -0.13 -34.54 39.46
CA TYR A 16 0.96 -34.84 38.55
C TYR A 16 0.79 -33.97 37.29
N VAL A 17 1.64 -32.96 37.14
CA VAL A 17 1.64 -32.08 35.96
C VAL A 17 2.31 -32.86 34.82
N HIS A 18 1.52 -33.35 33.87
CA HIS A 18 2.04 -34.04 32.69
C HIS A 18 2.59 -33.00 31.70
N PHE A 19 3.90 -32.80 31.73
CA PHE A 19 4.60 -31.94 30.78
C PHE A 19 4.63 -32.63 29.42
N SER A 20 3.72 -32.25 28.53
CA SER A 20 3.76 -32.70 27.14
C SER A 20 5.03 -32.15 26.48
N SER A 21 5.96 -33.03 26.14
CA SER A 21 7.14 -32.73 25.35
C SER A 21 6.71 -32.08 24.02
N VAL A 22 7.11 -30.82 23.80
CA VAL A 22 6.89 -30.12 22.53
C VAL A 22 7.85 -30.74 21.52
N ASN A 23 7.30 -31.43 20.52
CA ASN A 23 8.04 -32.01 19.42
C ASN A 23 8.81 -30.92 18.67
N SER A 24 10.13 -30.90 18.80
CA SER A 24 11.04 -30.02 18.05
C SER A 24 11.00 -30.47 16.58
N ARG A 25 10.24 -29.76 15.74
CA ARG A 25 10.32 -29.93 14.29
C ARG A 25 11.63 -29.32 13.81
N SER A 26 12.42 -30.10 13.08
CA SER A 26 13.68 -29.68 12.47
C SER A 26 13.50 -28.38 11.66
N LEU A 27 14.46 -27.46 11.79
CA LEU A 27 14.55 -26.17 11.10
C LEU A 27 14.91 -26.31 9.60
N ASP A 28 14.70 -27.47 8.99
CA ASP A 28 15.13 -27.76 7.61
C ASP A 28 14.08 -27.40 6.54
N HIS A 29 12.96 -26.77 6.95
CA HIS A 29 11.86 -26.39 6.05
C HIS A 29 11.60 -24.87 5.98
N ILE A 30 12.64 -24.05 6.13
CA ILE A 30 12.52 -22.63 5.80
C ILE A 30 12.75 -22.49 4.29
N SER A 31 11.67 -22.21 3.56
CA SER A 31 11.77 -21.82 2.14
C SER A 31 12.76 -20.66 2.00
N PRO A 32 13.65 -20.69 1.00
CA PRO A 32 14.57 -19.57 0.76
C PRO A 32 13.77 -18.29 0.52
N SER A 33 14.33 -17.16 0.96
CA SER A 33 13.76 -15.85 0.68
C SER A 33 13.53 -15.67 -0.83
N PRO A 34 12.42 -15.04 -1.24
CA PRO A 34 12.19 -14.76 -2.65
C PRO A 34 13.34 -13.91 -3.21
N SER A 35 13.69 -14.15 -4.48
CA SER A 35 14.70 -13.35 -5.18
C SER A 35 14.39 -11.85 -5.07
N PRO A 36 15.42 -10.99 -4.93
CA PRO A 36 15.23 -9.55 -4.95
C PRO A 36 14.56 -9.13 -6.27
N SER A 37 13.74 -8.08 -6.21
CA SER A 37 13.15 -7.48 -7.40
C SER A 37 14.24 -7.14 -8.42
N PRO A 38 14.00 -7.34 -9.73
CA PRO A 38 14.98 -7.00 -10.75
C PRO A 38 15.40 -5.55 -10.63
N GLU A 39 16.69 -5.29 -10.81
CA GLU A 39 17.26 -3.95 -10.79
C GLU A 39 16.57 -3.10 -11.88
N PRO A 40 16.23 -1.82 -11.59
CA PRO A 40 15.60 -0.96 -12.58
C PRO A 40 16.42 -0.91 -13.86
N ALA A 41 15.78 -1.13 -15.02
CA ALA A 41 16.47 -1.05 -16.30
C ALA A 41 17.16 0.33 -16.44
N MET A 42 18.49 0.33 -16.54
CA MET A 42 19.27 1.55 -16.74
C MET A 42 18.84 2.23 -18.04
N ILE A 43 18.37 3.47 -17.93
CA ILE A 43 18.08 4.30 -19.11
C ILE A 43 19.43 4.82 -19.64
N PRO A 44 19.75 4.64 -20.93
CA PRO A 44 20.99 5.14 -21.51
C PRO A 44 21.09 6.66 -21.33
N LYS A 45 22.21 7.11 -20.74
CA LYS A 45 22.56 8.50 -20.39
C LYS A 45 22.49 9.55 -21.52
N ASN A 46 22.15 9.15 -22.74
CA ASN A 46 22.14 10.03 -23.91
C ASN A 46 20.74 10.49 -24.35
N GLN A 47 19.69 10.13 -23.60
CA GLN A 47 18.38 10.76 -23.71
C GLN A 47 18.23 11.76 -22.57
N TYR A 48 18.05 13.05 -22.91
CA TYR A 48 17.51 14.02 -21.96
C TYR A 48 16.11 13.56 -21.60
N LEU A 49 15.96 12.87 -20.47
CA LEU A 49 14.65 12.48 -19.95
C LEU A 49 13.89 13.77 -19.62
N HIS A 50 12.78 13.97 -20.31
CA HIS A 50 11.90 15.10 -20.02
C HIS A 50 11.27 14.86 -18.64
N VAL A 51 11.54 15.74 -17.67
CA VAL A 51 11.03 15.60 -16.30
C VAL A 51 9.88 16.58 -16.09
N LEU A 52 8.71 16.04 -15.76
CA LEU A 52 7.52 16.77 -15.38
C LEU A 52 7.29 16.63 -13.87
N ASP A 53 7.65 17.66 -13.11
CA ASP A 53 7.31 17.76 -11.68
C ASP A 53 5.81 18.06 -11.55
N VAL A 54 5.09 17.25 -10.77
CA VAL A 54 3.64 17.43 -10.53
C VAL A 54 3.29 18.81 -9.95
N ARG A 55 4.24 19.48 -9.27
CA ARG A 55 4.04 20.84 -8.72
C ARG A 55 3.93 21.88 -9.83
N SER A 56 4.57 21.65 -10.98
CA SER A 56 4.45 22.53 -12.15
C SER A 56 3.04 22.55 -12.75
N PHE A 57 2.16 21.63 -12.32
CA PHE A 57 0.77 21.53 -12.71
C PHE A 57 -0.20 22.02 -11.61
N GLY A 58 0.33 22.69 -10.59
CA GLY A 58 -0.47 23.33 -9.53
C GLY A 58 -0.77 22.45 -8.33
N SER A 59 -0.08 21.31 -8.16
CA SER A 59 -0.18 20.55 -6.90
C SER A 59 0.54 21.26 -5.75
N VAL A 60 -0.04 21.19 -4.56
CA VAL A 60 0.45 21.85 -3.35
C VAL A 60 1.37 20.93 -2.55
N GLY A 61 0.98 19.66 -2.37
CA GLY A 61 1.81 18.68 -1.67
C GLY A 61 1.89 18.84 -0.15
N ASP A 62 0.82 19.37 0.46
CA ASP A 62 0.67 19.58 1.92
C ASP A 62 -0.02 18.41 2.65
N GLY A 63 -0.48 17.39 1.92
CA GLY A 63 -1.19 16.22 2.42
C GLY A 63 -2.67 16.46 2.73
N VAL A 64 -3.20 17.64 2.42
CA VAL A 64 -4.56 18.08 2.76
C VAL A 64 -5.31 18.58 1.53
N THR A 65 -4.64 19.33 0.65
CA THR A 65 -5.20 19.87 -0.58
C THR A 65 -5.42 18.75 -1.61
N ASP A 66 -6.60 18.73 -2.24
CA ASP A 66 -6.92 17.76 -3.30
C ASP A 66 -6.09 18.05 -4.56
N ASP A 67 -4.97 17.32 -4.72
CA ASP A 67 -4.02 17.48 -5.81
C ASP A 67 -4.37 16.64 -7.05
N THR A 68 -5.54 15.98 -7.05
CA THR A 68 -5.94 15.02 -8.10
C THR A 68 -5.91 15.63 -9.50
N GLN A 69 -6.43 16.87 -9.65
CA GLN A 69 -6.50 17.51 -10.96
C GLN A 69 -5.11 17.86 -11.50
N ALA A 70 -4.20 18.33 -10.64
CA ALA A 70 -2.82 18.60 -11.01
C ALA A 70 -2.11 17.33 -11.47
N PHE A 71 -2.29 16.22 -10.75
CA PHE A 71 -1.75 14.92 -11.15
C PHE A 71 -2.29 14.43 -12.48
N LYS A 72 -3.60 14.62 -12.76
CA LYS A 72 -4.17 14.27 -14.06
C LYS A 72 -3.57 15.11 -15.20
N MET A 73 -3.43 16.42 -15.02
CA MET A 73 -2.82 17.28 -16.04
C MET A 73 -1.36 16.91 -16.29
N ALA A 74 -0.61 16.60 -15.23
CA ALA A 74 0.77 16.18 -15.32
C ALA A 74 0.90 14.82 -16.04
N TRP A 75 0.01 13.87 -15.72
CA TRP A 75 -0.08 12.57 -16.40
C TRP A 75 -0.41 12.74 -17.88
N ASP A 76 -1.45 13.50 -18.22
CA ASP A 76 -1.87 13.72 -19.60
C ASP A 76 -0.73 14.35 -20.42
N SER A 77 -0.01 15.31 -19.84
CA SER A 77 1.15 15.96 -20.46
C SER A 77 2.32 15.00 -20.66
N ALA A 78 2.58 14.10 -19.69
CA ALA A 78 3.61 13.08 -19.85
C ALA A 78 3.24 12.05 -20.92
N CYS A 79 1.96 11.67 -20.98
CA CYS A 79 1.44 10.64 -21.85
C CYS A 79 1.37 11.08 -23.32
N GLN A 80 1.14 12.38 -23.55
CA GLN A 80 1.12 13.01 -24.88
C GLN A 80 2.51 13.38 -25.42
N ASN A 81 3.58 13.17 -24.64
CA ASN A 81 4.92 13.50 -25.06
C ASN A 81 5.46 12.49 -26.09
N ASP A 82 6.15 13.02 -27.10
CA ASP A 82 6.82 12.23 -28.15
C ASP A 82 8.19 11.67 -27.69
N GLU A 83 8.63 12.00 -26.48
CA GLU A 83 9.87 11.51 -25.89
C GLU A 83 9.62 10.80 -24.54
N PRO A 84 10.49 9.85 -24.14
CA PRO A 84 10.43 9.23 -22.82
C PRO A 84 10.40 10.28 -21.70
N THR A 85 9.36 10.25 -20.87
CA THR A 85 9.08 11.28 -19.87
C THR A 85 9.05 10.69 -18.46
N ILE A 86 9.68 11.38 -17.51
CA ILE A 86 9.53 11.12 -16.08
C ILE A 86 8.44 12.05 -15.54
N LEU A 87 7.38 11.48 -15.00
CA LEU A 87 6.43 12.18 -14.14
C LEU A 87 6.91 12.07 -12.69
N LEU A 88 7.43 13.17 -12.14
CA LEU A 88 8.09 13.22 -10.83
C LEU A 88 7.14 13.67 -9.72
N VAL A 89 7.01 12.85 -8.69
CA VAL A 89 6.45 13.23 -7.38
C VAL A 89 7.62 13.55 -6.44
N PRO A 90 7.87 14.83 -6.13
CA PRO A 90 9.08 15.26 -5.45
C PRO A 90 9.13 14.81 -3.98
N LYS A 91 10.35 14.54 -3.51
CA LYS A 91 10.64 14.25 -2.11
C LYS A 91 10.20 15.39 -1.19
N HIS A 92 9.86 15.08 0.05
CA HIS A 92 9.43 16.01 1.10
C HIS A 92 8.00 16.56 0.97
N TYR A 93 7.26 16.16 -0.07
CA TYR A 93 5.86 16.52 -0.26
C TYR A 93 4.94 15.33 -0.05
N THR A 94 3.70 15.62 0.36
CA THR A 94 2.63 14.65 0.50
C THR A 94 1.43 15.10 -0.32
N PHE A 95 1.00 14.33 -1.30
CA PHE A 95 -0.08 14.72 -2.20
C PHE A 95 -1.34 13.90 -1.89
N LEU A 96 -2.42 14.58 -1.51
CA LEU A 96 -3.72 13.93 -1.30
C LEU A 96 -4.39 13.73 -2.66
N ILE A 97 -4.58 12.47 -3.05
CA ILE A 97 -5.16 12.11 -4.35
C ILE A 97 -6.46 11.35 -4.12
N GLN A 98 -7.54 11.82 -4.71
CA GLN A 98 -8.83 11.14 -4.76
C GLN A 98 -8.80 9.97 -5.75
N SER A 99 -9.80 9.09 -5.69
CA SER A 99 -9.98 8.03 -6.72
C SER A 99 -9.93 8.62 -8.13
N THR A 100 -8.98 8.17 -8.94
CA THR A 100 -8.71 8.70 -10.27
C THR A 100 -8.27 7.62 -11.26
N ILE A 101 -8.52 7.88 -12.53
CA ILE A 101 -8.10 7.05 -13.65
C ILE A 101 -7.12 7.85 -14.50
N PHE A 102 -5.88 7.38 -14.54
CA PHE A 102 -4.84 7.80 -15.46
C PHE A 102 -4.98 7.00 -16.75
N THR A 103 -5.46 7.67 -17.81
CA THR A 103 -5.84 7.01 -19.06
C THR A 103 -4.72 7.13 -20.09
N GLY A 104 -4.47 6.06 -20.85
CA GLY A 104 -3.63 6.06 -22.04
C GLY A 104 -4.44 6.03 -23.34
N SER A 105 -3.86 5.66 -24.49
CA SER A 105 -2.48 5.20 -24.70
C SER A 105 -1.46 6.34 -24.68
N CYS A 106 -0.29 6.12 -24.07
CA CYS A 106 0.81 7.07 -24.16
C CYS A 106 1.60 6.89 -25.44
N GLY A 107 2.05 8.00 -26.02
CA GLY A 107 2.86 7.99 -27.25
C GLY A 107 4.22 7.35 -27.05
N ASN A 108 4.81 7.57 -25.86
CA ASN A 108 6.10 7.02 -25.46
C ASN A 108 6.10 6.49 -24.03
N ARG A 109 7.27 5.98 -23.61
CA ARG A 109 7.51 5.47 -22.27
C ARG A 109 7.29 6.56 -21.22
N VAL A 110 6.43 6.26 -20.24
CA VAL A 110 6.22 7.13 -19.07
C VAL A 110 6.78 6.45 -17.82
N VAL A 111 7.66 7.15 -17.12
CA VAL A 111 8.19 6.73 -15.83
C VAL A 111 7.47 7.54 -14.75
N PHE A 112 6.59 6.90 -14.01
CA PHE A 112 5.98 7.52 -12.84
C PHE A 112 6.92 7.33 -11.64
N GLN A 113 7.69 8.37 -11.32
CA GLN A 113 8.72 8.35 -10.30
C GLN A 113 8.23 9.01 -9.02
N ILE A 114 8.11 8.22 -7.94
CA ILE A 114 7.60 8.66 -6.65
C ILE A 114 8.76 8.75 -5.65
N GLU A 115 9.17 9.98 -5.32
CA GLU A 115 10.15 10.26 -4.26
C GLU A 115 9.50 10.84 -2.99
N GLY A 116 8.31 11.44 -3.15
CA GLY A 116 7.47 11.94 -2.06
C GLY A 116 6.46 10.92 -1.55
N THR A 117 5.34 11.41 -1.02
CA THR A 117 4.20 10.58 -0.59
C THR A 117 2.97 10.89 -1.41
N ILE A 118 2.28 9.87 -1.91
CA ILE A 118 0.90 9.98 -2.39
C ILE A 118 0.01 9.36 -1.31
N THR A 119 -0.97 10.10 -0.80
CA THR A 119 -1.90 9.61 0.23
C THR A 119 -3.33 9.59 -0.29
N ALA A 120 -4.08 8.54 0.09
CA ALA A 120 -5.51 8.46 -0.14
C ALA A 120 -6.27 9.32 0.88
N PRO A 121 -7.56 9.62 0.63
CA PRO A 121 -8.44 10.16 1.66
C PRO A 121 -8.61 9.13 2.78
N ASP A 122 -8.66 9.64 4.02
CA ASP A 122 -8.66 8.85 5.24
C ASP A 122 -9.99 8.12 5.50
N GLY A 123 -10.18 7.01 4.78
CA GLY A 123 -11.30 6.09 4.93
C GLY A 123 -12.54 6.43 4.09
N PRO A 124 -13.54 5.52 4.06
CA PRO A 124 -14.65 5.55 3.11
C PRO A 124 -15.52 6.81 3.15
N SER A 125 -15.65 7.46 4.31
CA SER A 125 -16.46 8.68 4.45
C SER A 125 -15.81 9.94 3.86
N SER A 126 -14.49 9.92 3.67
CA SER A 126 -13.72 11.05 3.14
C SER A 126 -13.58 11.01 1.61
N TRP A 127 -13.96 9.88 0.98
CA TRP A 127 -13.95 9.73 -0.46
C TRP A 127 -15.11 10.51 -1.09
N ARG A 128 -14.82 11.29 -2.13
CA ARG A 128 -15.83 12.14 -2.77
C ARG A 128 -16.98 11.32 -3.35
N LYS A 129 -18.22 11.77 -3.10
CA LYS A 129 -19.41 11.19 -3.73
C LYS A 129 -19.30 11.32 -5.25
N GLY A 130 -19.52 10.21 -5.96
CA GLY A 130 -19.36 10.13 -7.42
C GLY A 130 -18.04 9.51 -7.88
N ASN A 131 -17.04 9.40 -7.00
CA ASN A 131 -15.83 8.64 -7.27
C ASN A 131 -16.05 7.14 -7.00
N SER A 132 -15.18 6.29 -7.58
CA SER A 132 -15.19 4.86 -7.29
C SER A 132 -14.88 4.64 -5.81
N MET A 133 -15.67 3.82 -5.12
CA MET A 133 -15.38 3.38 -3.75
C MET A 133 -14.56 2.08 -3.70
N ARG A 134 -14.13 1.58 -4.87
CA ARG A 134 -13.45 0.27 -5.01
C ARG A 134 -12.05 0.38 -5.57
N GLN A 135 -11.72 1.49 -6.22
CA GLN A 135 -10.48 1.68 -6.95
C GLN A 135 -9.95 3.07 -6.63
N TRP A 136 -8.65 3.18 -6.39
CA TRP A 136 -8.02 4.46 -6.04
C TRP A 136 -7.20 5.01 -7.19
N LEU A 137 -6.03 4.44 -7.47
CA LEU A 137 -5.15 4.83 -8.57
C LEU A 137 -5.28 3.79 -9.68
N VAL A 138 -5.95 4.14 -10.77
CA VAL A 138 -6.16 3.22 -11.90
C VAL A 138 -5.34 3.70 -13.09
N PHE A 139 -4.50 2.83 -13.62
CA PHE A 139 -3.83 3.05 -14.90
C PHE A 139 -4.56 2.24 -15.97
N TYR A 140 -5.23 2.92 -16.90
CA TYR A 140 -6.10 2.27 -17.88
C TYR A 140 -5.57 2.44 -19.31
N ARG A 141 -5.42 1.31 -20.03
CA ARG A 141 -4.91 1.25 -21.42
C ARG A 141 -3.57 1.98 -21.62
N VAL A 142 -2.67 1.86 -20.64
CA VAL A 142 -1.35 2.47 -20.69
C VAL A 142 -0.36 1.47 -21.28
N ASN A 143 0.49 1.94 -22.20
CA ASN A 143 1.55 1.16 -22.83
C ASN A 143 2.90 1.72 -22.38
N GLY A 144 3.86 0.85 -22.05
CA GLY A 144 5.23 1.28 -21.75
C GLY A 144 5.38 2.14 -20.48
N MET A 145 4.59 1.89 -19.44
CA MET A 145 4.73 2.59 -18.15
C MET A 145 5.61 1.82 -17.18
N SER A 146 6.44 2.53 -16.42
CA SER A 146 7.10 2.01 -15.21
C SER A 146 6.80 2.88 -14.00
N LEU A 147 6.52 2.24 -12.86
CA LEU A 147 6.41 2.88 -11.55
C LEU A 147 7.71 2.65 -10.78
N GLN A 148 8.36 3.70 -10.29
CA GLN A 148 9.64 3.61 -9.57
C GLN A 148 9.78 4.70 -8.50
N GLY A 149 10.89 4.70 -7.78
CA GLY A 149 11.25 5.71 -6.78
C GLY A 149 11.28 5.15 -5.35
N GLY A 150 11.86 5.91 -4.43
CA GLY A 150 12.01 5.52 -3.02
C GLY A 150 10.92 6.04 -2.09
N GLY A 151 9.88 6.67 -2.63
CA GLY A 151 8.79 7.30 -1.88
C GLY A 151 7.70 6.34 -1.41
N VAL A 152 6.54 6.89 -1.07
CA VAL A 152 5.44 6.17 -0.40
C VAL A 152 4.12 6.35 -1.14
N ILE A 153 3.36 5.27 -1.26
CA ILE A 153 1.93 5.29 -1.60
C ILE A 153 1.16 4.84 -0.35
N ASP A 154 0.55 5.79 0.36
CA ASP A 154 -0.23 5.53 1.57
C ASP A 154 -1.73 5.43 1.22
N GLY A 155 -2.25 4.20 1.22
CA GLY A 155 -3.66 3.93 0.90
C GLY A 155 -4.67 4.24 2.01
N LYS A 156 -4.23 4.67 3.21
CA LYS A 156 -5.11 4.92 4.39
C LYS A 156 -6.16 3.81 4.61
N GLY A 157 -5.71 2.56 4.59
CA GLY A 157 -6.57 1.37 4.52
C GLY A 157 -7.28 0.96 5.82
N GLU A 158 -6.82 1.41 6.99
CA GLU A 158 -7.32 0.92 8.28
C GLU A 158 -8.84 1.08 8.45
N LYS A 159 -9.37 2.28 8.19
CA LYS A 159 -10.81 2.57 8.27
C LYS A 159 -11.64 1.76 7.26
N TRP A 160 -11.04 1.30 6.17
CA TRP A 160 -11.70 0.40 5.21
C TRP A 160 -11.79 -1.03 5.74
N TRP A 161 -10.78 -1.50 6.46
CA TRP A 161 -10.76 -2.86 7.02
C TRP A 161 -11.67 -3.01 8.24
N ASN A 162 -11.82 -1.95 9.03
CA ASN A 162 -12.64 -1.92 10.25
C ASN A 162 -14.14 -1.69 9.99
N LEU A 163 -14.60 -1.78 8.74
CA LEU A 163 -16.03 -1.70 8.43
C LEU A 163 -16.78 -2.92 9.00
N PRO A 164 -17.98 -2.74 9.57
CA PRO A 164 -18.69 -3.74 10.38
C PRO A 164 -19.16 -5.00 9.65
N CYS A 165 -18.81 -5.19 8.38
CA CYS A 165 -19.25 -6.31 7.54
C CYS A 165 -18.17 -7.36 7.26
N LYS A 166 -17.01 -7.29 7.94
CA LYS A 166 -15.99 -8.36 7.88
C LYS A 166 -15.84 -8.99 9.26
N PRO A 167 -16.08 -10.30 9.43
CA PRO A 167 -15.62 -10.97 10.65
C PRO A 167 -14.10 -10.83 10.70
N HIS A 168 -13.59 -10.09 11.70
CA HIS A 168 -12.17 -10.04 11.98
C HIS A 168 -11.74 -11.45 12.36
N LYS A 169 -10.88 -12.08 11.56
CA LYS A 169 -10.22 -13.32 12.00
C LYS A 169 -9.31 -12.95 13.15
N VAL A 170 -9.69 -13.39 14.35
CA VAL A 170 -8.90 -13.35 15.58
C VAL A 170 -7.81 -14.43 15.50
#